data_AF-A0A2N3N0H5-F1
#
_entry.id   AF-A0A2N3N0H5-F1
#
_cell.length_a   1.000
_cell.length_b   1.000
_cell.length_c   1.000
_cell.angle_alpha   90.00
_cell.angle_beta   90.00
_cell.angle_gamma   90.00
#
_symmetry.space_group_name_H-M   'P 1'
#
loop_
_entity.id
_entity.type
_entity.pdbx_description
1 polymer ?
#
loop_
_entity_poly.entity_id
_entity_poly.type
_entity_poly.pdbx_seq_one_letter_code
_entity_poly.pdbx_strand_id
1 'polypeptide(L)'
;MKLTTILAAAAVTMAPAASAWRLYIYNWEDQNKAGGYYTNSGPGNPGRACHSVSSALNNKGSSIEYYAGNRQSNPTTRCGLKLYDGAGCTGASTSEYRYDVKMNLAPLLEGWNNRVSSFSTNCYLV
;
A
#
# COMPACT_ATOMS: atom_id res chain seq x y z
N MET A 1 1.93 -53.15 24.46
CA MET A 1 1.19 -52.02 23.87
C MET A 1 2.20 -50.97 23.45
N LYS A 2 2.30 -50.62 22.16
CA LYS A 2 3.23 -49.61 21.65
C LYS A 2 2.47 -48.29 21.49
N LEU A 3 2.84 -47.27 22.25
CA LEU A 3 2.33 -45.90 22.09
C LEU A 3 3.14 -45.20 21.01
N THR A 4 2.53 -45.01 19.85
CA THR A 4 3.04 -44.16 18.77
C THR A 4 2.69 -42.70 19.07
N THR A 5 3.67 -41.94 19.50
CA THR A 5 3.58 -40.47 19.65
C THR A 5 3.69 -39.84 18.26
N ILE A 6 2.59 -39.29 17.75
CA ILE A 6 2.61 -38.50 16.52
C ILE A 6 2.93 -37.06 16.92
N LEU A 7 4.16 -36.61 16.64
CA LEU A 7 4.50 -35.18 16.71
C LEU A 7 3.81 -34.49 15.53
N ALA A 8 2.78 -33.69 15.82
CA ALA A 8 2.25 -32.73 14.88
C ALA A 8 3.27 -31.61 14.70
N ALA A 9 3.95 -31.59 13.56
CA ALA A 9 4.74 -30.45 13.12
C ALA A 9 3.78 -29.29 12.85
N ALA A 10 3.69 -28.33 13.77
CA ALA A 10 3.03 -27.06 13.52
C ALA A 10 3.82 -26.34 12.41
N ALA A 11 3.21 -26.24 11.24
CA ALA A 11 3.70 -25.36 10.19
C ALA A 11 3.71 -23.93 10.73
N VAL A 12 4.90 -23.42 11.06
CA VAL A 12 5.10 -21.99 11.26
C VAL A 12 4.82 -21.34 9.92
N THR A 13 3.63 -20.76 9.78
CA THR A 13 3.33 -19.87 8.66
C THR A 13 4.35 -18.75 8.75
N MET A 14 5.33 -18.75 7.84
CA MET A 14 6.30 -17.67 7.74
C MET A 14 5.51 -16.36 7.67
N ALA A 15 5.71 -15.49 8.66
CA ALA A 15 5.16 -14.15 8.63
C ALA A 15 5.51 -13.53 7.27
N PRO A 16 4.58 -12.83 6.60
CA PRO A 16 4.87 -12.21 5.31
C PRO A 16 6.16 -11.39 5.47
N ALA A 17 7.09 -11.56 4.53
CA ALA A 17 8.34 -10.80 4.49
C ALA A 17 8.03 -9.35 4.88
N ALA A 18 8.68 -8.88 5.94
CA ALA A 18 8.42 -7.62 6.59
C ALA A 18 8.08 -6.51 5.58
N SER A 19 6.81 -6.08 5.56
CA SER A 19 6.35 -5.12 4.57
C SER A 19 7.08 -3.79 4.75
N ALA A 20 7.87 -3.38 3.76
CA ALA A 20 8.59 -2.11 3.77
C ALA A 20 7.67 -0.91 3.54
N TRP A 21 6.51 -1.12 2.94
CA TRP A 21 5.53 -0.07 2.69
C TRP A 21 4.12 -0.61 2.82
N ARG A 22 3.19 0.30 3.10
CA ARG A 22 1.75 0.01 3.12
C ARG A 22 0.96 1.21 2.65
N LEU A 23 -0.04 0.95 1.83
CA LEU A 23 -0.98 1.95 1.34
C LEU A 23 -2.40 1.56 1.72
N TYR A 24 -3.17 2.54 2.16
CA TYR A 24 -4.62 2.50 2.25
C TYR A 24 -5.21 3.60 1.36
N ILE A 25 -6.25 3.25 0.63
CA ILE A 25 -7.05 4.18 -0.17
C ILE A 25 -8.49 4.05 0.31
N TYR A 26 -9.07 5.14 0.80
CA TYR A 26 -10.42 5.17 1.36
C TYR A 26 -11.36 5.88 0.39
N ASN A 27 -12.62 5.44 0.33
CA ASN A 27 -13.65 6.12 -0.48
C ASN A 27 -14.24 7.39 0.14
N TRP A 28 -13.89 7.71 1.39
CA TRP A 28 -14.29 8.94 2.07
C TRP A 28 -13.11 9.88 2.25
N GLU A 29 -13.39 11.17 2.34
CA GLU A 29 -12.37 12.18 2.61
C GLU A 29 -11.78 12.02 4.01
N ASP A 30 -12.58 11.66 5.01
CA ASP A 30 -12.11 11.36 6.37
C ASP A 30 -11.81 9.86 6.51
N GLN A 31 -10.54 9.51 6.75
CA GLN A 31 -10.08 8.13 6.88
C GLN A 31 -10.64 7.43 8.13
N ASN A 32 -11.19 8.18 9.10
CA ASN A 32 -11.76 7.62 10.33
C ASN A 32 -13.25 7.29 10.20
N LYS A 33 -13.89 7.61 9.06
CA LYS A 33 -15.30 7.30 8.83
C LYS A 33 -15.49 5.89 8.29
N ALA A 34 -16.62 5.28 8.67
CA ALA A 34 -17.02 3.98 8.16
C ALA A 34 -17.15 4.01 6.63
N GLY A 35 -16.38 3.18 5.95
CA GLY A 35 -16.24 3.23 4.49
C GLY A 35 -15.50 2.03 3.92
N GLY A 36 -15.58 1.89 2.60
CA GLY A 36 -14.81 0.91 1.88
C GLY A 36 -13.37 1.40 1.72
N TYR A 37 -12.40 0.52 1.93
CA TYR A 37 -11.00 0.82 1.69
C TYR A 37 -10.32 -0.29 0.89
N TYR A 38 -9.28 0.11 0.17
CA TYR A 38 -8.36 -0.77 -0.53
C TYR A 38 -7.04 -0.67 0.20
N THR A 39 -6.37 -1.80 0.41
CA THR A 39 -5.03 -1.81 0.98
C THR A 39 -4.10 -2.69 0.20
N ASN A 40 -2.83 -2.29 0.13
CA ASN A 40 -1.76 -3.08 -0.42
C ASN A 40 -0.45 -2.78 0.32
N SER A 41 0.47 -3.73 0.30
CA SER A 41 1.77 -3.64 0.96
C SER A 41 2.76 -4.55 0.26
N GLY A 42 4.05 -4.24 0.39
CA GLY A 42 5.07 -5.07 -0.25
C GLY A 42 6.39 -5.11 0.51
N PRO A 43 7.25 -6.08 0.17
CA PRO A 43 8.53 -6.31 0.83
C PRO A 43 9.56 -5.19 0.58
N GLY A 44 9.31 -4.33 -0.41
CA GLY A 44 10.16 -3.18 -0.71
C GLY A 44 11.37 -3.48 -1.60
N ASN A 45 11.32 -4.55 -2.40
CA ASN A 45 12.40 -4.85 -3.35
C ASN A 45 12.79 -3.59 -4.15
N PRO A 46 14.09 -3.23 -4.24
CA PRO A 46 14.52 -2.01 -4.90
C PRO A 46 14.01 -1.88 -6.33
N GLY A 47 13.74 -0.64 -6.73
CA GLY A 47 13.23 -0.29 -8.04
C GLY A 47 11.73 -0.01 -8.06
N ARG A 48 11.19 0.08 -9.27
CA ARG A 48 9.83 0.55 -9.52
C ARG A 48 8.88 -0.61 -9.80
N ALA A 49 7.76 -0.64 -9.08
CA ALA A 49 6.65 -1.56 -9.31
C ALA A 49 5.34 -0.79 -9.49
N CYS A 50 4.50 -1.25 -10.41
CA CYS A 50 3.17 -0.70 -10.64
C CYS A 50 2.09 -1.63 -10.08
N HIS A 51 1.07 -1.06 -9.46
CA HIS A 51 -0.01 -1.78 -8.80
C HIS A 51 -1.35 -1.22 -9.23
N SER A 52 -2.30 -2.11 -9.51
CA SER A 52 -3.68 -1.71 -9.82
C SER A 52 -4.48 -1.53 -8.54
N VAL A 53 -5.30 -0.49 -8.47
CA VAL A 53 -6.34 -0.39 -7.45
C VAL A 53 -7.44 -1.39 -7.81
N SER A 54 -7.98 -2.10 -6.82
CA SER A 54 -9.08 -3.05 -7.08
C SER A 54 -10.26 -2.36 -7.77
N SER A 55 -10.99 -3.09 -8.63
CA SER A 55 -12.16 -2.57 -9.35
C SER A 55 -13.22 -1.95 -8.43
N ALA A 56 -13.32 -2.41 -7.19
CA ALA A 56 -14.25 -1.88 -6.19
C ALA A 56 -13.98 -0.39 -5.85
N LEU A 57 -12.72 0.03 -5.88
CA LEU A 57 -12.26 1.37 -5.47
C LEU A 57 -11.52 2.16 -6.56
N ASN A 58 -11.42 1.59 -7.76
CA ASN A 58 -10.96 2.31 -8.94
C ASN A 58 -11.82 3.57 -9.16
N ASN A 59 -11.17 4.74 -9.27
CA ASN A 59 -11.83 6.04 -9.44
C ASN A 59 -12.83 6.38 -8.33
N LYS A 60 -12.59 5.89 -7.11
CA LYS A 60 -13.44 6.18 -5.94
C LYS A 60 -12.64 6.58 -4.70
N GLY A 61 -11.31 6.63 -4.80
CA GLY A 61 -10.46 7.04 -3.70
C GLY A 61 -10.60 8.54 -3.42
N SER A 62 -10.87 8.89 -2.17
CA SER A 62 -11.07 10.27 -1.71
C SER A 62 -10.01 10.70 -0.68
N SER A 63 -9.35 9.73 -0.03
CA SER A 63 -8.23 9.97 0.87
C SER A 63 -7.28 8.77 0.91
N ILE A 64 -6.05 9.00 1.37
CA ILE A 64 -5.04 7.94 1.52
C ILE A 64 -4.37 7.99 2.89
N GLU A 65 -3.83 6.84 3.26
CA GLU A 65 -2.84 6.69 4.33
C GLU A 65 -1.70 5.83 3.80
N TYR A 66 -0.50 6.38 3.74
CA TYR A 66 0.69 5.73 3.21
C TYR A 66 1.79 5.68 4.26
N TYR A 67 2.43 4.53 4.35
CA TYR A 67 3.60 4.26 5.14
C TYR A 67 4.75 3.92 4.19
N ALA A 68 5.75 4.81 4.15
CA ALA A 68 6.89 4.75 3.24
C ALA A 68 8.04 3.87 3.75
N GLY A 69 7.89 3.30 4.94
CA GLY A 69 8.89 2.47 5.60
C GLY A 69 8.24 1.63 6.70
N ASN A 70 8.95 0.63 7.20
CA ASN A 70 8.59 -0.05 8.44
C ASN A 70 9.85 -0.30 9.25
N ARG A 71 10.22 0.64 10.14
CA ARG A 71 11.46 0.52 10.91
C ARG A 71 11.50 -0.71 11.83
N GLN A 72 10.35 -1.23 12.24
CA GLN A 72 10.28 -2.35 13.17
C GLN A 72 10.63 -3.69 12.50
N SER A 73 10.28 -3.84 11.22
CA SER A 73 10.41 -5.13 10.52
C SER A 73 11.29 -5.06 9.26
N ASN A 74 11.42 -3.88 8.64
CA ASN A 74 12.25 -3.62 7.46
C ASN A 74 12.91 -2.24 7.55
N PRO A 75 13.95 -2.07 8.40
CA PRO A 75 14.58 -0.78 8.66
C PRO A 75 15.47 -0.27 7.52
N THR A 76 15.89 -1.15 6.60
CA THR A 76 16.88 -0.84 5.55
C THR A 76 16.25 -0.43 4.23
N THR A 77 14.92 -0.35 4.15
CA THR A 77 14.21 -0.10 2.90
C THR A 77 13.17 0.98 3.08
N ARG A 78 13.09 1.91 2.12
CA ARG A 78 11.98 2.86 1.99
C ARG A 78 11.43 2.85 0.58
N CYS A 79 10.17 3.26 0.45
CA CYS A 79 9.51 3.33 -0.83
C CYS A 79 8.84 4.69 -1.02
N GLY A 80 8.98 5.24 -2.22
CA GLY A 80 8.18 6.37 -2.68
C GLY A 80 6.86 5.88 -3.25
N LEU A 81 5.78 6.62 -3.04
CA LEU A 81 4.46 6.41 -3.63
C LEU A 81 4.17 7.46 -4.70
N LYS A 82 3.66 7.04 -5.85
CA LYS A 82 3.05 7.94 -6.83
C LYS A 82 1.71 7.39 -7.28
N LEU A 83 0.68 8.23 -7.30
CA LEU A 83 -0.67 7.86 -7.72
C LEU A 83 -0.89 8.23 -9.19
N TYR A 84 -1.78 7.49 -9.86
CA TYR A 84 -2.11 7.62 -11.27
C TYR A 84 -3.62 7.56 -11.47
N ASP A 85 -4.12 8.35 -12.43
CA ASP A 85 -5.54 8.33 -12.80
C ASP A 85 -5.88 7.32 -13.92
N GLY A 86 -4.88 6.79 -14.61
CA GLY A 86 -5.01 5.68 -15.53
C GLY A 86 -4.64 4.33 -14.91
N ALA A 87 -5.11 3.25 -15.53
CA ALA A 87 -4.67 1.90 -15.19
C ALA A 87 -3.20 1.68 -15.60
N GLY A 88 -2.49 0.77 -14.92
CA GLY A 88 -1.12 0.41 -15.29
C GLY A 88 -0.09 1.55 -15.13
N CYS A 89 -0.32 2.47 -14.18
CA CYS A 89 0.54 3.62 -13.91
C CYS A 89 0.72 4.55 -15.10
N THR A 90 -0.39 4.82 -15.80
CA THR A 90 -0.49 5.72 -16.96
C THR A 90 -1.33 6.96 -16.62
N GLY A 91 -1.37 7.94 -17.53
CA GLY A 91 -2.16 9.15 -17.36
C GLY A 91 -1.49 10.22 -16.50
N ALA A 92 -2.31 11.08 -15.90
CA ALA A 92 -1.82 12.10 -14.97
C ALA A 92 -1.31 11.42 -13.69
N SER A 93 -0.29 12.01 -13.07
CA SER A 93 0.33 11.46 -11.87
C SER A 93 0.58 12.53 -10.82
N THR A 94 0.51 12.15 -9.54
CA THR A 94 0.93 13.02 -8.44
C THR A 94 2.46 13.20 -8.43
N SER A 95 2.95 14.09 -7.56
CA SER A 95 4.34 14.01 -7.09
C SER A 95 4.59 12.69 -6.35
N GLU A 96 5.86 12.29 -6.21
CA GLU A 96 6.24 11.11 -5.45
C GLU A 96 6.36 11.44 -3.95
N TYR A 97 5.68 10.67 -3.09
CA TYR A 97 5.72 10.80 -1.63
C TYR A 97 6.68 9.78 -1.03
N ARG A 98 7.75 10.23 -0.38
CA ARG A 98 8.80 9.36 0.20
C ARG A 98 8.74 9.24 1.72
N TYR A 99 7.64 9.68 2.32
CA TYR A 99 7.42 9.74 3.75
C TYR A 99 5.99 9.28 4.07
N ASP A 100 5.77 8.96 5.33
CA ASP A 100 4.45 8.55 5.81
C ASP A 100 3.50 9.74 5.67
N VAL A 101 2.35 9.52 5.06
CA VAL A 101 1.40 10.58 4.77
C VAL A 101 -0.04 10.11 4.95
N LYS A 102 -0.84 10.97 5.58
CA LYS A 102 -2.29 10.82 5.70
C LYS A 102 -2.92 12.08 5.15
N MET A 103 -3.71 11.96 4.08
CA MET A 103 -4.24 13.15 3.39
C MET A 103 -5.52 12.89 2.61
N ASN A 104 -6.27 13.97 2.41
CA ASN A 104 -7.47 14.01 1.60
C ASN A 104 -7.08 14.41 0.17
N LEU A 105 -7.58 13.68 -0.83
CA LEU A 105 -7.17 13.89 -2.22
C LEU A 105 -7.82 15.13 -2.85
N ALA A 106 -9.03 15.51 -2.41
CA ALA A 106 -9.75 16.66 -2.99
C ALA A 106 -9.05 18.02 -2.72
N PRO A 107 -8.76 18.41 -1.46
CA PRO A 107 -8.17 19.72 -1.17
C PRO A 107 -6.65 19.77 -1.35
N LEU A 108 -5.93 18.67 -1.10
CA LEU A 108 -4.46 18.68 -1.04
C LEU A 108 -3.79 18.28 -2.35
N LEU A 109 -4.58 17.74 -3.29
CA LEU A 109 -4.12 17.34 -4.62
C LEU A 109 -5.13 17.80 -5.66
N GLU A 110 -5.50 19.09 -5.66
CA GLU A 110 -6.21 19.78 -6.76
C GLU A 110 -7.10 18.88 -7.66
N GLY A 111 -8.18 18.33 -7.10
CA GLY A 111 -9.14 17.55 -7.88
C GLY A 111 -8.76 16.08 -8.14
N TRP A 112 -7.86 15.49 -7.35
CA TRP A 112 -7.55 14.05 -7.37
C TRP A 112 -8.62 13.18 -6.67
N ASN A 113 -9.68 13.80 -6.15
CA ASN A 113 -10.83 13.09 -5.60
C ASN A 113 -11.45 12.15 -6.65
N ASN A 114 -11.68 10.89 -6.29
CA ASN A 114 -12.29 9.88 -7.16
C ASN A 114 -11.54 9.65 -8.48
N ARG A 115 -10.22 9.89 -8.53
CA ARG A 115 -9.43 9.70 -9.76
C ARG A 115 -8.44 8.56 -9.70
N VAL A 116 -8.06 8.09 -8.51
CA VAL A 116 -6.98 7.10 -8.39
C VAL A 116 -7.41 5.77 -8.99
N SER A 117 -6.65 5.29 -9.97
CA SER A 117 -6.86 4.02 -10.67
C SER A 117 -5.70 3.04 -10.48
N SER A 118 -4.48 3.56 -10.38
CA SER A 118 -3.29 2.76 -10.08
C SER A 118 -2.27 3.57 -9.29
N PHE A 119 -1.24 2.89 -8.79
CA PHE A 119 -0.15 3.55 -8.09
C PHE A 119 1.16 2.80 -8.35
N SER A 120 2.27 3.53 -8.29
CA SER A 120 3.59 2.92 -8.32
C SER A 120 4.32 3.12 -7.00
N THR A 121 5.11 2.12 -6.66
CA THR A 121 6.10 2.21 -5.59
C THR A 121 7.50 2.25 -6.19
N ASN A 122 8.36 3.13 -5.71
CA ASN A 122 9.77 3.18 -6.09
C ASN A 122 10.62 3.01 -4.82
N CYS A 123 11.15 1.81 -4.63
CA CYS A 123 11.84 1.42 -3.40
C CYS A 123 13.36 1.55 -3.53
N TYR A 124 14.00 1.92 -2.43
CA TYR A 124 15.44 2.09 -2.33
C TYR A 124 15.94 1.70 -0.94
N LEU A 125 17.21 1.30 -0.89
CA LEU A 125 17.90 1.03 0.36
C LEU A 125 18.27 2.35 1.03
N VAL A 126 18.12 2.41 2.36
CA VAL A 126 18.49 3.56 3.22
C VAL A 126 19.78 3.31 3.98
#